data_AF-A0ABD3M6Q7-F1
#
_entry.id   AF-A0ABD3M6Q7-F1
#
_cell.length_a   1.000
_cell.length_b   1.000
_cell.length_c   1.000
_cell.angle_alpha   90.00
_cell.angle_beta   90.00
_cell.angle_gamma   90.00
#
_symmetry.space_group_name_H-M   'P 1'
#
loop_
_entity.id
_entity.type
_entity.pdbx_description
1 polymer ?
#
loop_
_entity_poly.entity_id
_entity_poly.type
_entity_poly.pdbx_seq_one_letter_code
_entity_poly.pdbx_strand_id
1 'polypeptide(L)'
;MIRRVAVVSVVVAMAAMMIVGVGVALAADASTATTARDDAATTEAASEEDQLVSLFHKSAALARETLVRALGPPSAAEEAEADILANNNDSSDNEDGDNNDDDNNDKNLSYDGSDLIEWINSNGGFIHPNAHIGLDPTGKYRGVFVKNTNSDMTNANNDSERGIDEGIEEGDIIARIPWDLIIKPNDYAINNYWSCEAIHELYRQFQLGDESKYAPYVNYLKNQPQGRIPSEWTDAGKQLLNTILDRPTTTTTTTTTNDESEGGGLPPQQNLRGYEETWLQECRGEDTPLARAAFYQFTSRDEDTLMVPFYDMHNHSNDPKKLNTISYKPKKKGRPFVLRAIRDIAPGEQIYISYNRCHRCWFDEEYTGCTSYSHYGTSEVFDVFGFVEDFPQMWKFRMNVDDEEQEPGRPPQWDELNFCLEKAEDDDMHLVVSFGDNYVTKGEEPSEENVKYLAEQLIRLDELEKSMKSDGVLMKTMPSYEWDMAWTYHQALMTSISAAMLASGYLPSEDNDSGADSIGGGRDEL
;
A
#
# COMPACT_ATOMS: atom_id res chain seq x y z
N MET A 1 36.21 19.02 50.59
CA MET A 1 36.81 17.76 51.11
C MET A 1 37.00 16.85 49.91
N ILE A 2 38.23 16.70 49.37
CA ILE A 2 39.20 15.60 49.67
C ILE A 2 38.54 14.23 49.34
N ARG A 3 38.97 13.40 48.37
CA ARG A 3 40.30 13.09 47.83
C ARG A 3 40.21 12.36 46.47
N ARG A 4 41.23 12.59 45.63
CA ARG A 4 41.71 11.82 44.46
C ARG A 4 42.15 10.39 44.81
N VAL A 5 42.15 9.45 43.83
CA VAL A 5 43.26 8.53 43.39
C VAL A 5 42.85 7.92 42.02
N ALA A 6 43.46 8.28 40.86
CA ALA A 6 44.63 7.72 40.14
C ALA A 6 44.40 6.34 39.45
N VAL A 7 44.29 6.28 38.11
CA VAL A 7 45.33 5.98 37.07
C VAL A 7 45.77 4.52 37.00
N VAL A 8 45.49 3.85 35.87
CA VAL A 8 46.43 2.92 35.19
C VAL A 8 46.25 3.05 33.67
N SER A 9 47.34 3.41 33.00
CA SER A 9 47.55 3.34 31.56
C SER A 9 48.08 1.96 31.18
N VAL A 10 47.71 1.44 30.00
CA VAL A 10 48.53 0.46 29.27
C VAL A 10 48.68 0.92 27.83
N VAL A 11 49.93 1.23 27.51
CA VAL A 11 50.50 1.37 26.17
C VAL A 11 51.00 -0.01 25.76
N VAL A 12 50.69 -0.46 24.54
CA VAL A 12 51.58 -1.36 23.79
C VAL A 12 51.71 -0.83 22.38
N ALA A 13 52.97 -0.73 21.96
CA ALA A 13 53.45 -0.14 20.75
C ALA A 13 53.93 -1.21 19.75
N MET A 14 53.97 -0.80 18.49
CA MET A 14 54.97 -1.13 17.45
C MET A 14 55.16 -2.60 17.00
N ALA A 15 55.03 -2.80 15.68
CA ALA A 15 56.15 -3.25 14.85
C ALA A 15 55.96 -2.84 13.38
N ALA A 16 56.96 -2.12 12.86
CA ALA A 16 57.22 -1.87 11.45
C ALA A 16 58.46 -2.67 11.03
N MET A 17 58.55 -3.14 9.78
CA MET A 17 59.79 -3.35 9.00
C MET A 17 59.42 -3.81 7.58
N MET A 18 59.70 -3.02 6.53
CA MET A 18 60.95 -2.90 5.73
C MET A 18 61.08 -3.98 4.64
N ILE A 19 60.96 -3.65 3.34
CA ILE A 19 61.94 -3.06 2.37
C ILE A 19 62.70 -4.13 1.56
N VAL A 20 63.01 -3.75 0.29
CA VAL A 20 63.86 -4.36 -0.77
C VAL A 20 63.08 -5.25 -1.75
N GLY A 21 63.06 -5.05 -3.07
CA GLY A 21 63.86 -4.23 -3.99
C GLY A 21 64.19 -5.06 -5.25
N VAL A 22 64.64 -4.38 -6.33
CA VAL A 22 65.10 -4.91 -7.66
C VAL A 22 63.95 -5.10 -8.67
N GLY A 23 63.83 -4.38 -9.79
CA GLY A 23 64.72 -3.50 -10.54
C GLY A 23 65.32 -4.20 -11.75
N VAL A 24 64.77 -4.04 -12.96
CA VAL A 24 65.52 -4.09 -14.24
C VAL A 24 64.83 -3.18 -15.26
N ALA A 25 65.59 -2.20 -15.73
CA ALA A 25 65.33 -1.40 -16.91
C ALA A 25 65.81 -2.13 -18.17
N LEU A 26 65.15 -1.94 -19.31
CA LEU A 26 65.81 -1.95 -20.62
C LEU A 26 65.21 -0.87 -21.54
N ALA A 27 66.13 -0.13 -22.13
CA ALA A 27 65.94 1.04 -22.98
C ALA A 27 65.47 0.64 -24.40
N ALA A 28 64.61 1.49 -24.98
CA ALA A 28 64.83 2.31 -26.18
C ALA A 28 65.04 1.56 -27.51
N ASP A 29 64.16 1.84 -28.47
CA ASP A 29 64.64 2.37 -29.74
C ASP A 29 63.60 3.29 -30.41
N ALA A 30 64.12 4.29 -31.11
CA ALA A 30 63.39 5.42 -31.68
C ALA A 30 63.08 5.21 -33.18
N SER A 31 62.25 6.12 -33.69
CA SER A 31 62.05 6.47 -35.11
C SER A 31 60.94 5.74 -35.86
N THR A 32 59.81 6.41 -36.04
CA THR A 32 59.52 7.06 -37.34
C THR A 32 58.32 8.00 -37.21
N ALA A 33 58.55 9.27 -37.56
CA ALA A 33 57.52 10.29 -37.70
C ALA A 33 56.65 10.00 -38.93
N THR A 34 55.34 9.91 -38.74
CA THR A 34 54.38 10.11 -39.83
C THR A 34 53.24 10.96 -39.28
N THR A 35 53.12 12.16 -39.82
CA THR A 35 52.02 13.10 -39.62
C THR A 35 50.68 12.43 -39.96
N ALA A 36 49.88 12.16 -38.94
CA ALA A 36 48.45 11.87 -39.08
C ALA A 36 47.69 12.95 -38.31
N ARG A 37 46.72 13.55 -39.00
CA ARG A 37 45.82 14.59 -38.49
C ARG A 37 45.18 14.15 -37.17
N ASP A 38 45.27 15.01 -36.18
CA ASP A 38 44.37 15.06 -35.04
C ASP A 38 42.96 15.42 -35.54
N ASP A 39 42.14 14.41 -35.79
CA ASP A 39 40.68 14.53 -35.63
C ASP A 39 40.34 13.92 -34.27
N ALA A 40 40.82 14.58 -33.21
CA ALA A 40 40.28 14.38 -31.88
C ALA A 40 38.87 14.98 -31.89
N ALA A 41 37.87 14.14 -32.13
CA ALA A 41 36.50 14.46 -31.81
C ALA A 41 36.42 14.73 -30.30
N THR A 42 36.51 16.00 -29.92
CA THR A 42 36.06 16.49 -28.64
C THR A 42 34.55 16.30 -28.61
N THR A 43 34.09 15.17 -28.09
CA THR A 43 32.77 15.08 -27.49
C THR A 43 32.78 16.04 -26.32
N GLU A 44 32.30 17.26 -26.52
CA GLU A 44 31.93 18.15 -25.41
C GLU A 44 30.95 17.36 -24.53
N ALA A 45 31.37 17.04 -23.31
CA ALA A 45 30.46 16.52 -22.32
C ALA A 45 29.41 17.62 -22.08
N ALA A 46 28.14 17.29 -22.30
CA ALA A 46 27.03 18.19 -22.00
C ALA A 46 27.16 18.68 -20.56
N SER A 47 26.91 19.97 -20.33
CA SER A 47 26.98 20.55 -18.99
C SER A 47 25.98 19.84 -18.06
N GLU A 48 26.20 19.87 -16.75
CA GLU A 48 25.27 19.27 -15.78
C GLU A 48 23.85 19.87 -15.92
N GLU A 49 23.77 21.16 -16.27
CA GLU A 49 22.52 21.86 -16.57
C GLU A 49 21.82 21.29 -17.83
N ASP A 50 22.56 21.05 -18.92
CA ASP A 50 22.00 20.43 -20.12
C ASP A 50 21.46 19.01 -19.86
N GLN A 51 22.14 18.25 -18.98
CA GLN A 51 21.71 16.91 -18.59
C GLN A 51 20.43 16.96 -17.76
N LEU A 52 20.33 17.90 -16.82
CA LEU A 52 19.14 18.09 -15.99
C LEU A 52 17.92 18.52 -16.81
N VAL A 53 18.10 19.48 -17.72
CA VAL A 53 17.05 19.91 -18.65
C VAL A 53 16.58 18.74 -19.52
N SER A 54 17.51 17.96 -20.07
CA SER A 54 17.17 16.77 -20.86
C SER A 54 16.41 15.72 -20.05
N LEU A 55 16.77 15.53 -18.77
CA LEU A 55 16.07 14.63 -17.87
C LEU A 55 14.62 15.08 -17.67
N PHE A 56 14.41 16.35 -17.31
CA PHE A 56 13.09 16.93 -17.08
C PHE A 56 12.20 16.89 -18.31
N HIS A 57 12.72 17.17 -19.50
CA HIS A 57 11.92 17.03 -20.73
C HIS A 57 11.49 15.58 -20.99
N LYS A 58 12.40 14.61 -20.84
CA LYS A 58 12.10 13.19 -21.05
C LYS A 58 11.07 12.70 -20.03
N SER A 59 11.25 13.04 -18.75
CA SER A 59 10.35 12.61 -17.68
C SER A 59 8.99 13.30 -17.75
N ALA A 60 8.93 14.58 -18.15
CA ALA A 60 7.65 15.29 -18.33
C ALA A 60 6.80 14.65 -19.44
N ALA A 61 7.42 14.30 -20.58
CA ALA A 61 6.72 13.61 -21.66
C ALA A 61 6.19 12.24 -21.21
N LEU A 62 7.01 11.45 -20.50
CA LEU A 62 6.62 10.16 -19.93
C LEU A 62 5.52 10.30 -18.87
N ALA A 63 5.58 11.33 -18.03
CA ALA A 63 4.57 11.61 -17.01
C ALA A 63 3.20 11.87 -17.65
N ARG A 64 3.14 12.72 -18.68
CA ARG A 64 1.90 13.00 -19.42
C ARG A 64 1.34 11.73 -20.07
N GLU A 65 2.18 10.95 -20.73
CA GLU A 65 1.77 9.66 -21.33
C GLU A 65 1.21 8.71 -20.27
N THR A 66 1.87 8.62 -19.11
CA THR A 66 1.46 7.78 -17.98
C THR A 66 0.08 8.19 -17.46
N LEU A 67 -0.17 9.49 -17.29
CA LEU A 67 -1.47 9.99 -16.83
C LEU A 67 -2.58 9.73 -17.85
N VAL A 68 -2.31 9.96 -19.14
CA VAL A 68 -3.26 9.63 -20.21
C VAL A 68 -3.58 8.13 -20.23
N ARG A 69 -2.59 7.27 -20.00
CA ARG A 69 -2.80 5.81 -19.91
C ARG A 69 -3.62 5.43 -18.68
N ALA A 70 -3.34 6.04 -17.52
CA ALA A 70 -3.99 5.70 -16.26
C ALA A 70 -5.44 6.20 -16.15
N LEU A 71 -5.76 7.34 -16.78
CA LEU A 71 -7.08 7.98 -16.74
C LEU A 71 -7.89 7.72 -18.01
N GLY A 72 -7.23 7.30 -19.08
CA GLY A 72 -7.84 6.89 -20.33
C GLY A 72 -8.86 5.77 -20.14
N PRO A 73 -9.87 5.65 -21.02
CA PRO A 73 -10.67 4.44 -21.07
C PRO A 73 -9.75 3.24 -21.26
N PRO A 74 -10.00 2.11 -20.57
CA PRO A 74 -9.17 0.92 -20.69
C PRO A 74 -9.02 0.57 -22.17
N SER A 75 -7.80 0.28 -22.59
CA SER A 75 -7.54 -0.14 -23.95
C SER A 75 -8.29 -1.44 -24.25
N ALA A 76 -8.61 -1.71 -25.52
CA ALA A 76 -9.24 -2.96 -25.92
C ALA A 76 -8.42 -4.21 -25.53
N ALA A 77 -7.12 -4.05 -25.23
CA ALA A 77 -6.26 -5.11 -24.71
C ALA A 77 -6.45 -5.29 -23.19
N GLU A 78 -6.63 -4.21 -22.43
CA GLU A 78 -6.93 -4.25 -20.98
C GLU A 78 -8.35 -4.75 -20.71
N GLU A 79 -9.33 -4.39 -21.57
CA GLU A 79 -10.67 -4.99 -21.53
C GLU A 79 -10.62 -6.50 -21.84
N ALA A 80 -9.81 -6.90 -22.83
CA ALA A 80 -9.63 -8.32 -23.16
C ALA A 80 -8.87 -9.09 -22.08
N GLU A 81 -7.88 -8.50 -21.41
CA GLU A 81 -7.18 -9.12 -20.28
C GLU A 81 -8.08 -9.21 -19.04
N ALA A 82 -8.93 -8.21 -18.78
CA ALA A 82 -9.95 -8.27 -17.74
C ALA A 82 -10.96 -9.40 -18.01
N ASP A 83 -11.38 -9.57 -19.27
CA ASP A 83 -12.24 -10.67 -19.71
C ASP A 83 -11.53 -12.04 -19.66
N ILE A 84 -10.25 -12.11 -20.00
CA ILE A 84 -9.46 -13.35 -19.92
C ILE A 84 -9.19 -13.73 -18.47
N LEU A 85 -8.91 -12.77 -17.58
CA LEU A 85 -8.76 -13.01 -16.14
C LEU A 85 -10.09 -13.35 -15.46
N ALA A 86 -11.21 -12.82 -15.96
CA ALA A 86 -12.55 -13.22 -15.51
C ALA A 86 -12.89 -14.65 -15.95
N ASN A 87 -12.46 -15.07 -17.16
CA ASN A 87 -12.75 -16.39 -17.71
C ASN A 87 -11.73 -17.48 -17.32
N ASN A 88 -10.48 -17.13 -16.96
CA ASN A 88 -9.46 -18.10 -16.56
C ASN A 88 -9.64 -18.64 -15.12
N ASN A 89 -10.54 -18.05 -14.33
CA ASN A 89 -11.00 -18.65 -13.07
C ASN A 89 -12.12 -19.69 -13.27
N ASP A 90 -12.64 -19.85 -14.49
CA ASP A 90 -13.77 -20.75 -14.83
C ASP A 90 -13.37 -21.83 -15.87
N SER A 91 -12.09 -22.10 -16.04
CA SER A 91 -11.62 -23.14 -16.97
C SER A 91 -10.43 -23.91 -16.42
N SER A 92 -10.72 -24.79 -15.47
CA SER A 92 -9.93 -26.01 -15.23
C SER A 92 -10.50 -27.17 -16.05
N ASP A 93 -10.62 -27.01 -17.37
CA ASP A 93 -10.87 -28.14 -18.28
C ASP A 93 -9.51 -28.77 -18.64
N ASN A 94 -9.06 -29.71 -17.81
CA ASN A 94 -8.04 -30.67 -18.20
C ASN A 94 -8.72 -31.90 -18.81
N GLU A 95 -8.54 -32.06 -20.12
CA GLU A 95 -8.74 -33.34 -20.79
C GLU A 95 -7.80 -34.42 -20.20
N ASP A 96 -8.44 -35.54 -19.84
CA ASP A 96 -7.92 -36.90 -19.75
C ASP A 96 -6.77 -37.22 -18.78
N GLY A 97 -7.11 -37.71 -17.58
CA GLY A 97 -6.21 -38.61 -16.86
C GLY A 97 -6.48 -38.85 -15.36
N ASP A 98 -7.41 -39.76 -15.09
CA ASP A 98 -7.55 -40.57 -13.86
C ASP A 98 -8.12 -39.91 -12.58
N ASN A 99 -9.36 -40.30 -12.29
CA ASN A 99 -10.13 -40.22 -11.04
C ASN A 99 -9.31 -40.11 -9.74
N ASN A 100 -9.50 -39.01 -8.99
CA ASN A 100 -10.02 -39.04 -7.61
C ASN A 100 -10.31 -37.60 -7.11
N ASP A 101 -11.56 -37.37 -6.73
CA ASP A 101 -12.10 -36.36 -5.81
C ASP A 101 -12.01 -34.86 -6.19
N ASP A 102 -12.96 -34.46 -7.05
CA ASP A 102 -13.59 -33.12 -7.05
C ASP A 102 -14.39 -32.90 -5.75
N ASP A 103 -14.07 -31.84 -4.97
CA ASP A 103 -15.06 -31.04 -4.22
C ASP A 103 -14.47 -29.77 -3.57
N ASN A 104 -13.60 -29.04 -4.27
CA ASN A 104 -13.06 -27.76 -3.80
C ASN A 104 -13.71 -26.58 -4.54
N ASN A 105 -15.05 -26.56 -4.56
CA ASN A 105 -15.76 -25.29 -4.69
C ASN A 105 -15.19 -24.38 -3.61
N ASP A 106 -14.60 -23.23 -3.98
CA ASP A 106 -14.04 -22.28 -3.03
C ASP A 106 -15.16 -21.88 -2.06
N LYS A 107 -15.18 -22.50 -0.88
CA LYS A 107 -16.21 -22.31 0.15
C LYS A 107 -16.34 -20.84 0.53
N ASN A 108 -15.30 -20.05 0.27
CA ASN A 108 -15.29 -18.63 0.50
C ASN A 108 -16.12 -17.85 -0.53
N LEU A 109 -16.33 -18.31 -1.76
CA LEU A 109 -17.20 -17.64 -2.74
C LEU A 109 -18.69 -17.82 -2.42
N SER A 110 -19.08 -18.98 -1.89
CA SER A 110 -20.47 -19.30 -1.55
C SER A 110 -20.95 -18.77 -0.19
N TYR A 111 -20.08 -18.20 0.64
CA TYR A 111 -20.45 -17.71 1.96
C TYR A 111 -21.33 -16.45 1.88
N ASP A 112 -22.51 -16.44 2.50
CA ASP A 112 -23.44 -15.30 2.50
C ASP A 112 -23.49 -14.56 3.86
N GLY A 113 -22.75 -15.06 4.85
CA GLY A 113 -22.67 -14.52 6.21
C GLY A 113 -23.99 -14.51 6.99
N SER A 114 -25.00 -15.24 6.53
CA SER A 114 -26.29 -15.34 7.21
C SER A 114 -26.16 -15.90 8.64
N ASP A 115 -25.31 -16.92 8.83
CA ASP A 115 -24.99 -17.53 10.11
C ASP A 115 -24.30 -16.55 11.08
N LEU A 116 -23.37 -15.75 10.58
CA LEU A 116 -22.70 -14.71 11.36
C LEU A 116 -23.68 -13.63 11.81
N ILE A 117 -24.53 -13.14 10.89
CA ILE A 117 -25.56 -12.13 11.19
C ILE A 117 -26.54 -12.67 12.23
N GLU A 118 -27.01 -13.91 12.06
CA GLU A 118 -27.90 -14.58 13.02
C GLU A 118 -27.23 -14.71 14.40
N TRP A 119 -25.97 -15.13 14.44
CA TRP A 119 -25.20 -15.26 15.68
C TRP A 119 -25.05 -13.91 16.39
N ILE A 120 -24.72 -12.83 15.67
CA ILE A 120 -24.61 -11.47 16.25
C ILE A 120 -25.94 -11.04 16.86
N ASN A 121 -27.03 -11.13 16.09
CA ASN A 121 -28.36 -10.70 16.53
C ASN A 121 -28.87 -11.52 17.72
N SER A 122 -28.65 -12.84 17.71
CA SER A 122 -29.05 -13.74 18.79
C SER A 122 -28.27 -13.53 20.09
N ASN A 123 -27.09 -12.90 20.02
CA ASN A 123 -26.23 -12.62 21.18
C ASN A 123 -26.25 -11.13 21.59
N GLY A 124 -27.36 -10.43 21.32
CA GLY A 124 -27.59 -9.06 21.77
C GLY A 124 -26.93 -7.98 20.92
N GLY A 125 -26.33 -8.36 19.79
CA GLY A 125 -25.90 -7.44 18.75
C GLY A 125 -27.05 -6.95 17.90
N PHE A 126 -26.72 -6.13 16.92
CA PHE A 126 -27.66 -5.64 15.94
C PHE A 126 -26.95 -5.46 14.60
N ILE A 127 -27.47 -6.08 13.55
CA ILE A 127 -27.15 -5.80 12.15
C ILE A 127 -28.41 -5.28 11.48
N HIS A 128 -28.27 -4.20 10.70
CA HIS A 128 -29.40 -3.61 10.00
C HIS A 128 -30.06 -4.63 9.06
N PRO A 129 -31.40 -4.76 9.05
CA PRO A 129 -32.08 -5.81 8.28
C PRO A 129 -31.88 -5.71 6.75
N ASN A 130 -31.53 -4.52 6.25
CA ASN A 130 -31.17 -4.30 4.84
C ASN A 130 -29.69 -4.52 4.54
N ALA A 131 -28.82 -4.76 5.51
CA ALA A 131 -27.44 -5.09 5.23
C ALA A 131 -27.31 -6.60 4.98
N HIS A 132 -26.49 -6.98 4.01
CA HIS A 132 -26.11 -8.36 3.74
C HIS A 132 -24.67 -8.45 3.28
N ILE A 133 -24.05 -9.61 3.46
CA ILE A 133 -22.70 -9.89 2.98
C ILE A 133 -22.84 -10.55 1.61
N GLY A 134 -22.10 -10.05 0.62
CA GLY A 134 -22.21 -10.50 -0.76
C GLY A 134 -20.90 -10.34 -1.51
N LEU A 135 -20.88 -10.83 -2.75
CA LEU A 135 -19.82 -10.49 -3.69
C LEU A 135 -20.15 -9.17 -4.39
N ASP A 136 -19.12 -8.41 -4.71
CA ASP A 136 -19.22 -7.25 -5.57
C ASP A 136 -19.64 -7.64 -6.99
N PRO A 137 -20.02 -6.68 -7.86
CA PRO A 137 -20.43 -6.98 -9.22
C PRO A 137 -19.38 -7.72 -10.07
N THR A 138 -18.09 -7.64 -9.69
CA THR A 138 -17.02 -8.38 -10.37
C THR A 138 -16.93 -9.86 -9.93
N GLY A 139 -17.60 -10.22 -8.83
CA GLY A 139 -17.54 -11.55 -8.24
C GLY A 139 -16.21 -11.85 -7.53
N LYS A 140 -15.28 -10.88 -7.48
CA LYS A 140 -13.92 -11.09 -6.98
C LYS A 140 -13.78 -10.75 -5.50
N TYR A 141 -14.56 -9.78 -5.02
CA TYR A 141 -14.40 -9.24 -3.68
C TYR A 141 -15.67 -9.38 -2.88
N ARG A 142 -15.51 -9.80 -1.62
CA ARG A 142 -16.60 -9.80 -0.66
C ARG A 142 -16.75 -8.40 -0.07
N GLY A 143 -17.98 -7.99 0.12
CA GLY A 143 -18.33 -6.72 0.75
C GLY A 143 -19.65 -6.83 1.51
N VAL A 144 -20.08 -5.70 2.06
CA VAL A 144 -21.40 -5.56 2.68
C VAL A 144 -22.22 -4.62 1.83
N PHE A 145 -23.46 -4.99 1.52
CA PHE A 145 -24.31 -4.28 0.60
C PHE A 145 -25.69 -4.04 1.19
N VAL A 146 -26.35 -2.99 0.74
CA VAL A 146 -27.79 -2.82 0.97
C VAL A 146 -28.54 -3.78 0.06
N LYS A 147 -29.45 -4.57 0.62
CA LYS A 147 -30.30 -5.51 -0.12
C LYS A 147 -31.07 -4.79 -1.22
N ASN A 148 -31.16 -5.43 -2.38
CA ASN A 148 -31.97 -4.94 -3.49
C ASN A 148 -33.47 -5.08 -3.19
N THR A 149 -34.25 -4.19 -3.80
CA THR A 149 -35.72 -4.13 -3.64
C THR A 149 -36.44 -4.94 -4.70
N ASN A 150 -35.84 -5.01 -5.89
CA ASN A 150 -36.22 -5.87 -6.98
C ASN A 150 -35.40 -7.14 -6.87
N SER A 151 -36.02 -8.21 -6.39
CA SER A 151 -35.50 -9.55 -6.63
C SER A 151 -35.60 -9.80 -8.14
N ASP A 152 -34.55 -9.50 -8.91
CA ASP A 152 -34.32 -10.19 -10.18
C ASP A 152 -34.00 -11.66 -9.83
N MET A 153 -35.03 -12.36 -9.37
CA MET A 153 -34.98 -13.74 -8.93
C MET A 153 -35.96 -14.54 -9.77
N THR A 154 -35.38 -15.27 -10.70
CA THR A 154 -35.92 -16.54 -11.19
C THR A 154 -36.11 -17.57 -10.06
N ASN A 155 -35.71 -17.27 -8.82
CA ASN A 155 -35.93 -18.07 -7.62
C ASN A 155 -36.86 -17.37 -6.61
N ALA A 156 -38.17 -17.45 -6.86
CA ALA A 156 -39.25 -16.83 -6.08
C ALA A 156 -39.47 -17.39 -4.64
N ASN A 157 -38.44 -17.93 -3.97
CA ASN A 157 -38.60 -18.64 -2.70
C ASN A 157 -37.87 -18.02 -1.48
N ASN A 158 -37.09 -16.93 -1.64
CA ASN A 158 -36.39 -16.29 -0.52
C ASN A 158 -36.88 -14.84 -0.27
N ASP A 159 -38.08 -14.68 0.29
CA ASP A 159 -38.60 -13.38 0.76
C ASP A 159 -37.69 -12.73 1.83
N SER A 160 -36.78 -13.48 2.47
CA SER A 160 -35.84 -13.00 3.48
C SER A 160 -34.69 -12.12 2.93
N GLU A 161 -34.48 -12.12 1.62
CA GLU A 161 -33.42 -11.37 0.95
C GLU A 161 -33.87 -10.02 0.38
N ARG A 162 -35.16 -9.70 0.44
CA ARG A 162 -35.69 -8.44 -0.09
C ARG A 162 -35.42 -7.27 0.86
N GLY A 163 -34.76 -6.23 0.35
CA GLY A 163 -34.58 -4.95 1.07
C GLY A 163 -35.84 -4.08 1.05
N ILE A 164 -35.85 -3.03 1.86
CA ILE A 164 -36.88 -1.97 1.78
C ILE A 164 -36.51 -0.94 0.70
N ASP A 165 -37.51 -0.29 0.10
CA ASP A 165 -37.33 0.65 -1.01
C ASP A 165 -36.48 1.86 -0.64
N GLU A 166 -36.49 2.23 0.64
CA GLU A 166 -35.77 3.37 1.19
C GLU A 166 -34.28 3.09 1.46
N GLY A 167 -33.82 1.83 1.44
CA GLY A 167 -32.42 1.49 1.72
C GLY A 167 -32.05 1.64 3.21
N ILE A 168 -31.02 2.43 3.53
CA ILE A 168 -30.58 2.76 4.90
C ILE A 168 -30.51 4.29 5.02
N GLU A 169 -31.16 4.88 6.02
CA GLU A 169 -31.22 6.33 6.19
C GLU A 169 -29.96 6.89 6.87
N GLU A 170 -29.64 8.16 6.62
CA GLU A 170 -28.56 8.87 7.31
C GLU A 170 -28.72 8.78 8.85
N GLY A 171 -27.63 8.42 9.53
CA GLY A 171 -27.57 8.32 10.99
C GLY A 171 -28.06 6.99 11.55
N ASP A 172 -28.66 6.12 10.72
CA ASP A 172 -29.06 4.78 11.13
C ASP A 172 -27.86 3.97 11.63
N ILE A 173 -28.14 3.09 12.60
CA ILE A 173 -27.15 2.09 13.01
C ILE A 173 -27.12 1.03 11.92
N ILE A 174 -25.94 0.77 11.37
CA ILE A 174 -25.73 -0.36 10.45
C ILE A 174 -25.34 -1.59 11.26
N ALA A 175 -24.41 -1.43 12.20
CA ALA A 175 -23.99 -2.49 13.09
C ALA A 175 -23.77 -1.99 14.51
N ARG A 176 -24.14 -2.81 15.49
CA ARG A 176 -23.77 -2.62 16.90
C ARG A 176 -23.30 -3.95 17.47
N ILE A 177 -21.99 -4.08 17.65
CA ILE A 177 -21.35 -5.31 18.08
C ILE A 177 -21.10 -5.26 19.60
N PRO A 178 -21.73 -6.13 20.41
CA PRO A 178 -21.51 -6.17 21.84
C PRO A 178 -20.06 -6.48 22.18
N TRP A 179 -19.59 -5.90 23.29
CA TRP A 179 -18.22 -6.10 23.78
C TRP A 179 -17.83 -7.58 23.86
N ASP A 180 -18.75 -8.46 24.28
CA ASP A 180 -18.46 -9.88 24.49
C ASP A 180 -18.30 -10.68 23.19
N LEU A 181 -18.73 -10.12 22.04
CA LEU A 181 -18.58 -10.71 20.70
C LEU A 181 -17.32 -10.25 19.95
N ILE A 182 -16.59 -9.28 20.49
CA ILE A 182 -15.32 -8.79 19.92
C ILE A 182 -14.15 -9.64 20.45
N ILE A 183 -13.22 -10.05 19.58
CA ILE A 183 -11.93 -10.66 19.97
C ILE A 183 -10.95 -9.50 20.20
N LYS A 184 -10.31 -9.48 21.37
CA LYS A 184 -9.69 -8.26 21.92
C LYS A 184 -8.67 -8.60 23.01
N PRO A 185 -7.74 -7.69 23.34
CA PRO A 185 -6.83 -7.88 24.47
C PRO A 185 -7.58 -7.77 25.81
N ASN A 186 -7.05 -8.40 26.87
CA ASN A 186 -7.62 -8.26 28.20
C ASN A 186 -7.51 -6.81 28.67
N ASP A 187 -6.38 -6.14 28.40
CA ASP A 187 -6.11 -4.76 28.80
C ASP A 187 -6.30 -3.73 27.68
N TYR A 188 -7.50 -3.77 27.09
CA TYR A 188 -7.92 -2.76 26.11
C TYR A 188 -7.86 -1.32 26.66
N ALA A 189 -7.28 -0.45 25.83
CA ALA A 189 -7.31 1.00 25.95
C ALA A 189 -7.57 1.60 24.56
N ILE A 190 -8.43 2.63 24.48
CA ILE A 190 -8.86 3.22 23.20
C ILE A 190 -7.71 3.82 22.35
N ASN A 191 -6.66 4.29 23.02
CA ASN A 191 -5.47 4.88 22.39
C ASN A 191 -4.34 3.85 22.22
N ASN A 192 -4.63 2.56 22.42
CA ASN A 192 -3.68 1.51 22.10
C ASN A 192 -4.04 0.92 20.74
N TYR A 193 -3.11 1.02 19.80
CA TYR A 193 -3.31 0.67 18.39
C TYR A 193 -2.63 -0.64 18.02
N TRP A 194 -1.96 -1.27 18.99
CA TRP A 194 -1.23 -2.51 18.79
C TRP A 194 -1.24 -3.38 20.04
N SER A 195 -1.35 -4.69 19.89
CA SER A 195 -1.26 -5.61 21.03
C SER A 195 -0.91 -7.03 20.63
N CYS A 196 0.23 -7.52 21.12
CA CYS A 196 0.57 -8.95 21.07
C CYS A 196 -0.51 -9.81 21.73
N GLU A 197 -1.13 -9.34 22.81
CA GLU A 197 -2.18 -10.07 23.50
C GLU A 197 -3.42 -10.27 22.61
N ALA A 198 -3.75 -9.28 21.77
CA ALA A 198 -4.87 -9.38 20.85
C ALA A 198 -4.62 -10.42 19.76
N ILE A 199 -3.41 -10.47 19.21
CA ILE A 199 -2.99 -11.48 18.22
C ILE A 199 -3.00 -12.88 18.85
N HIS A 200 -2.44 -13.02 20.06
CA HIS A 200 -2.49 -14.28 20.81
C HIS A 200 -3.93 -14.74 21.08
N GLU A 201 -4.84 -13.82 21.39
CA GLU A 201 -6.25 -14.16 21.61
C GLU A 201 -6.95 -14.60 20.32
N LEU A 202 -6.68 -13.97 19.17
CA LEU A 202 -7.20 -14.44 17.87
C LEU A 202 -6.63 -15.82 17.53
N TYR A 203 -5.31 -16.01 17.69
CA TYR A 203 -4.66 -17.28 17.48
C TYR A 203 -5.26 -18.39 18.35
N ARG A 204 -5.51 -18.11 19.63
CA ARG A 204 -6.23 -19.02 20.53
C ARG A 204 -7.62 -19.36 20.02
N GLN A 205 -8.36 -18.41 19.46
CA GLN A 205 -9.68 -18.71 18.87
C GLN A 205 -9.56 -19.61 17.64
N PHE A 206 -8.54 -19.38 16.81
CA PHE A 206 -8.26 -20.20 15.63
C PHE A 206 -7.99 -21.67 15.99
N GLN A 207 -7.25 -21.89 17.09
CA GLN A 207 -7.01 -23.23 17.65
C GLN A 207 -8.30 -23.92 18.12
N LEU A 208 -9.24 -23.16 18.68
CA LEU A 208 -10.53 -23.69 19.11
C LEU A 208 -11.47 -24.00 17.93
N GLY A 209 -11.43 -23.21 16.85
CA GLY A 209 -12.31 -23.40 15.69
C GLY A 209 -13.79 -23.43 16.09
N ASP A 210 -14.47 -24.55 15.83
CA ASP A 210 -15.90 -24.75 16.17
C ASP A 210 -16.19 -24.72 17.68
N GLU A 211 -15.19 -24.98 18.53
CA GLU A 211 -15.32 -24.88 19.99
C GLU A 211 -15.22 -23.42 20.48
N SER A 212 -14.83 -22.49 19.59
CA SER A 212 -14.78 -21.07 19.92
C SER A 212 -16.18 -20.53 20.15
N LYS A 213 -16.36 -19.71 21.19
CA LYS A 213 -17.61 -18.95 21.34
C LYS A 213 -17.85 -17.94 20.20
N TYR A 214 -16.81 -17.69 19.40
CA TYR A 214 -16.81 -16.86 18.20
C TYR A 214 -16.84 -17.69 16.91
N ALA A 215 -17.22 -18.97 16.97
CA ALA A 215 -17.05 -19.93 15.87
C ALA A 215 -17.51 -19.43 14.49
N PRO A 216 -18.70 -18.81 14.30
CA PRO A 216 -19.09 -18.30 12.97
C PRO A 216 -18.08 -17.30 12.39
N TYR A 217 -17.62 -16.36 13.20
CA TYR A 217 -16.64 -15.36 12.79
C TYR A 217 -15.25 -15.96 12.59
N VAL A 218 -14.80 -16.83 13.51
CA VAL A 218 -13.49 -17.48 13.42
C VAL A 218 -13.39 -18.38 12.19
N ASN A 219 -14.45 -19.13 11.89
CA ASN A 219 -14.49 -20.00 10.73
C ASN A 219 -14.51 -19.20 9.43
N TYR A 220 -15.22 -18.06 9.40
CA TYR A 220 -15.11 -17.11 8.29
C TYR A 220 -13.67 -16.65 8.07
N LEU A 221 -12.97 -16.19 9.11
CA LEU A 221 -11.59 -15.71 9.02
C LEU A 221 -10.61 -16.80 8.56
N LYS A 222 -10.77 -18.03 9.06
CA LYS A 222 -9.92 -19.17 8.68
C LYS A 222 -10.06 -19.56 7.20
N ASN A 223 -11.18 -19.22 6.57
CA ASN A 223 -11.46 -19.51 5.17
C ASN A 223 -11.11 -18.34 4.24
N GLN A 224 -10.57 -17.23 4.76
CA GLN A 224 -10.11 -16.12 3.92
C GLN A 224 -8.85 -16.51 3.14
N PRO A 225 -8.67 -15.97 1.92
CA PRO A 225 -7.51 -16.27 1.11
C PRO A 225 -6.22 -15.79 1.79
N GLN A 226 -5.17 -16.60 1.66
CA GLN A 226 -3.81 -16.27 2.08
C GLN A 226 -3.03 -15.67 0.90
N GLY A 227 -1.89 -15.06 1.19
CA GLY A 227 -0.98 -14.47 0.20
C GLY A 227 -1.45 -13.12 -0.34
N ARG A 228 -2.41 -12.45 0.33
CA ARG A 228 -2.93 -11.16 -0.12
C ARG A 228 -2.01 -10.00 0.25
N ILE A 229 -1.33 -10.11 1.38
CA ILE A 229 -0.46 -9.06 1.95
C ILE A 229 0.98 -9.26 1.44
N PRO A 230 1.70 -8.20 1.00
CA PRO A 230 3.06 -8.31 0.50
C PRO A 230 4.04 -9.05 1.41
N SER A 231 3.88 -8.89 2.72
CA SER A 231 4.70 -9.60 3.71
C SER A 231 4.43 -11.12 3.77
N GLU A 232 3.29 -11.60 3.26
CA GLU A 232 2.93 -13.01 3.13
C GLU A 232 3.36 -13.61 1.77
N TRP A 233 3.74 -12.79 0.79
CA TRP A 233 4.10 -13.23 -0.55
C TRP A 233 5.28 -14.21 -0.57
N THR A 234 5.35 -14.98 -1.66
CA THR A 234 6.50 -15.82 -1.98
C THR A 234 7.80 -15.00 -2.07
N ASP A 235 8.95 -15.67 -1.94
CA ASP A 235 10.26 -15.01 -2.11
C ASP A 235 10.40 -14.34 -3.49
N ALA A 236 9.83 -14.96 -4.53
CA ALA A 236 9.84 -14.43 -5.88
C ALA A 236 8.98 -13.15 -6.00
N GLY A 237 7.77 -13.15 -5.43
CA GLY A 237 6.91 -11.96 -5.38
C GLY A 237 7.54 -10.81 -4.59
N LYS A 238 8.14 -11.12 -3.43
CA LYS A 238 8.90 -10.14 -2.62
C LYS A 238 10.10 -9.59 -3.37
N GLN A 239 10.82 -10.41 -4.13
CA GLN A 239 11.95 -9.97 -4.93
C GLN A 239 11.52 -9.02 -6.07
N LEU A 240 10.43 -9.35 -6.76
CA LEU A 240 9.85 -8.46 -7.77
C LEU A 240 9.45 -7.12 -7.15
N LEU A 241 8.72 -7.15 -6.04
CA LEU A 241 8.33 -5.93 -5.33
C LEU A 241 9.54 -5.10 -4.90
N ASN A 242 10.55 -5.72 -4.27
CA ASN A 242 11.77 -5.00 -3.88
C ASN A 242 12.48 -4.37 -5.08
N THR A 243 12.44 -5.01 -6.26
CA THR A 243 12.98 -4.43 -7.49
C THR A 243 12.18 -3.20 -7.93
N ILE A 244 10.84 -3.28 -7.91
CA ILE A 244 9.94 -2.14 -8.15
C ILE A 244 10.22 -1.00 -7.17
N LEU A 245 10.47 -1.30 -5.89
CA LEU A 245 10.72 -0.31 -4.85
C LEU A 245 12.14 0.26 -4.83
N ASP A 246 13.03 -0.18 -5.73
CA ASP A 246 14.45 0.18 -5.74
C ASP A 246 15.23 -0.24 -4.48
N ARG A 247 14.80 -1.33 -3.85
CA ARG A 247 15.41 -1.83 -2.62
C ARG A 247 16.56 -2.79 -2.93
N PRO A 248 17.67 -2.77 -2.15
CA PRO A 248 18.78 -3.71 -2.33
C PRO A 248 18.30 -5.16 -2.20
N THR A 249 18.59 -6.00 -3.19
CA THR A 249 18.25 -7.43 -3.21
C THR A 249 19.04 -8.29 -2.21
N THR A 250 20.00 -7.72 -1.49
CA THR A 250 20.96 -8.44 -0.63
C THR A 250 20.58 -8.52 0.84
N THR A 251 19.44 -7.97 1.27
CA THR A 251 18.91 -8.20 2.63
C THR A 251 18.33 -9.61 2.73
N THR A 252 19.24 -10.59 2.80
CA THR A 252 18.94 -11.95 3.25
C THR A 252 18.55 -11.86 4.72
N THR A 253 17.26 -11.73 4.98
CA THR A 253 16.47 -12.27 6.11
C THR A 253 16.93 -12.13 7.57
N THR A 254 18.08 -11.53 7.91
CA THR A 254 18.54 -11.47 9.32
C THR A 254 19.50 -10.32 9.57
N THR A 255 18.98 -9.15 9.96
CA THR A 255 19.47 -8.21 11.01
C THR A 255 18.71 -6.90 10.84
N THR A 256 17.76 -6.54 11.71
CA THR A 256 17.97 -5.95 13.06
C THR A 256 18.88 -4.73 13.08
N THR A 257 18.44 -3.63 12.49
CA THR A 257 18.65 -2.32 13.09
C THR A 257 17.52 -1.41 12.66
N ASN A 258 16.89 -0.75 13.62
CA ASN A 258 16.04 0.43 13.46
C ASN A 258 16.83 1.63 12.90
N ASP A 259 17.82 1.39 12.05
CA ASP A 259 18.43 2.43 11.27
C ASP A 259 17.43 2.75 10.16
N GLU A 260 16.51 3.63 10.52
CA GLU A 260 15.75 4.46 9.59
C GLU A 260 16.67 5.25 8.64
N SER A 261 17.98 4.99 8.54
CA SER A 261 18.97 5.92 8.01
C SER A 261 19.65 5.49 6.70
N GLU A 262 19.40 4.30 6.14
CA GLU A 262 20.16 3.84 4.95
C GLU A 262 19.36 3.29 3.75
N GLY A 263 18.03 3.23 3.79
CA GLY A 263 17.22 2.73 2.68
C GLY A 263 16.70 3.84 1.76
N GLY A 264 17.42 4.16 0.68
CA GLY A 264 16.79 4.83 -0.47
C GLY A 264 15.71 3.95 -1.12
N GLY A 265 14.82 4.54 -1.92
CA GLY A 265 13.82 3.81 -2.70
C GLY A 265 12.42 4.42 -2.66
N LEU A 266 11.46 3.72 -3.27
CA LEU A 266 10.05 4.13 -3.35
C LEU A 266 9.24 3.57 -2.18
N PRO A 267 8.14 4.25 -1.77
CA PRO A 267 7.27 3.75 -0.71
C PRO A 267 6.57 2.44 -1.12
N PRO A 268 6.13 1.59 -0.15
CA PRO A 268 6.26 1.79 1.29
C PRO A 268 7.73 1.74 1.72
N GLN A 269 8.12 2.43 2.79
CA GLN A 269 9.51 2.42 3.30
C GLN A 269 9.72 1.39 4.42
N GLN A 270 8.66 1.15 5.19
CA GLN A 270 8.62 0.14 6.23
C GLN A 270 7.77 -1.02 5.71
N ASN A 271 8.24 -2.25 5.89
CA ASN A 271 7.29 -3.35 5.98
C ASN A 271 6.65 -3.16 7.36
N LEU A 272 5.39 -2.75 7.42
CA LEU A 272 4.63 -2.65 8.64
C LEU A 272 4.57 -4.05 9.26
N ARG A 273 5.51 -4.27 10.18
CA ARG A 273 5.54 -5.36 11.15
C ARG A 273 5.35 -6.74 10.52
N GLY A 274 6.41 -7.26 9.90
CA GLY A 274 6.41 -8.61 9.35
C GLY A 274 6.22 -9.68 10.43
N TYR A 275 5.71 -10.86 10.02
CA TYR A 275 5.45 -11.98 10.93
C TYR A 275 6.68 -12.36 11.77
N GLU A 276 7.86 -12.44 11.15
CA GLU A 276 9.09 -12.87 11.83
C GLU A 276 9.52 -11.90 12.93
N GLU A 277 9.55 -10.60 12.65
CA GLU A 277 9.93 -9.58 13.63
C GLU A 277 8.87 -9.48 14.73
N THR A 278 7.63 -9.33 14.33
CA THR A 278 6.58 -8.94 15.25
C THR A 278 6.02 -10.13 16.01
N TRP A 279 5.63 -11.21 15.32
CA TRP A 279 5.06 -12.36 16.00
C TRP A 279 6.13 -13.20 16.69
N LEU A 280 7.19 -13.60 15.99
CA LEU A 280 8.19 -14.51 16.56
C LEU A 280 9.14 -13.82 17.55
N GLN A 281 9.62 -12.61 17.24
CA GLN A 281 10.60 -11.94 18.12
C GLN A 281 9.93 -11.10 19.22
N GLU A 282 9.04 -10.17 18.86
CA GLU A 282 8.41 -9.26 19.83
C GLU A 282 7.34 -9.99 20.68
N CYS A 283 6.38 -10.63 20.03
CA CYS A 283 5.25 -11.28 20.69
C CYS A 283 5.56 -12.69 21.21
N ARG A 284 6.76 -13.23 20.89
CA ARG A 284 7.23 -14.56 21.30
C ARG A 284 6.25 -15.68 20.95
N GLY A 285 5.64 -15.56 19.78
CA GLY A 285 4.73 -16.54 19.22
C GLY A 285 5.44 -17.75 18.63
N GLU A 286 4.66 -18.76 18.25
CA GLU A 286 5.17 -19.97 17.60
C GLU A 286 5.06 -19.89 16.07
N ASP A 287 6.02 -20.52 15.37
CA ASP A 287 6.01 -20.60 13.91
C ASP A 287 5.18 -21.81 13.44
N THR A 288 3.90 -21.57 13.19
CA THR A 288 2.97 -22.56 12.63
C THR A 288 2.12 -21.94 11.52
N PRO A 289 1.63 -22.73 10.55
CA PRO A 289 0.71 -22.22 9.52
C PRO A 289 -0.53 -21.54 10.10
N LEU A 290 -1.06 -22.06 11.21
CA LEU A 290 -2.23 -21.47 11.89
C LEU A 290 -1.89 -20.13 12.56
N ALA A 291 -0.69 -20.01 13.14
CA ALA A 291 -0.23 -18.75 13.73
C ALA A 291 0.04 -17.69 12.66
N ARG A 292 0.61 -18.07 11.51
CA ARG A 292 0.77 -17.18 10.34
C ARG A 292 -0.58 -16.68 9.84
N ALA A 293 -1.54 -17.59 9.64
CA ALA A 293 -2.89 -17.22 9.25
C ALA A 293 -3.56 -16.27 10.26
N ALA A 294 -3.47 -16.56 11.56
CA ALA A 294 -4.03 -15.68 12.59
C ALA A 294 -3.36 -14.30 12.60
N PHE A 295 -2.04 -14.24 12.45
CA PHE A 295 -1.31 -12.99 12.38
C PHE A 295 -1.75 -12.11 11.20
N TYR A 296 -1.76 -12.66 9.99
CA TYR A 296 -2.13 -11.87 8.81
C TYR A 296 -3.61 -11.50 8.77
N GLN A 297 -4.50 -12.37 9.28
CA GLN A 297 -5.91 -12.00 9.46
C GLN A 297 -6.05 -10.88 10.49
N PHE A 298 -5.25 -10.87 11.57
CA PHE A 298 -5.27 -9.77 12.52
C PHE A 298 -4.79 -8.46 11.87
N THR A 299 -3.60 -8.49 11.27
CA THR A 299 -2.93 -7.32 10.69
C THR A 299 -3.77 -6.60 9.65
N SER A 300 -4.54 -7.33 8.84
CA SER A 300 -5.34 -6.75 7.75
C SER A 300 -6.79 -6.42 8.11
N ARG A 301 -7.24 -6.69 9.35
CA ARG A 301 -8.67 -6.59 9.70
C ARG A 301 -8.97 -5.98 11.06
N ASP A 302 -7.96 -5.82 11.91
CA ASP A 302 -8.21 -5.25 13.23
C ASP A 302 -8.56 -3.76 13.15
N GLU A 303 -9.40 -3.33 14.07
CA GLU A 303 -9.66 -1.92 14.34
C GLU A 303 -8.96 -1.57 15.66
N ASP A 304 -7.72 -1.09 15.57
CA ASP A 304 -6.95 -0.64 16.73
C ASP A 304 -6.95 -1.65 17.88
N THR A 305 -6.54 -2.89 17.62
CA THR A 305 -6.54 -4.06 18.51
C THR A 305 -7.84 -4.87 18.66
N LEU A 306 -8.89 -4.52 17.91
CA LEU A 306 -10.19 -5.17 17.99
C LEU A 306 -10.52 -5.92 16.69
N MET A 307 -10.71 -7.24 16.77
CA MET A 307 -11.35 -7.98 15.68
C MET A 307 -12.86 -7.90 15.85
N VAL A 308 -13.51 -7.08 15.04
CA VAL A 308 -14.92 -6.74 15.15
C VAL A 308 -15.71 -7.51 14.08
N PRO A 309 -16.44 -8.58 14.44
CA PRO A 309 -17.23 -9.33 13.49
C PRO A 309 -18.18 -8.44 12.69
N PHE A 310 -18.41 -8.77 11.42
CA PHE A 310 -19.22 -8.02 10.45
C PHE A 310 -18.62 -6.68 10.01
N TYR A 311 -17.98 -5.92 10.90
CA TYR A 311 -17.34 -4.64 10.54
C TYR A 311 -16.17 -4.85 9.56
N ASP A 312 -15.28 -5.79 9.84
CA ASP A 312 -14.10 -6.08 9.02
C ASP A 312 -14.40 -6.76 7.67
N MET A 313 -15.67 -6.90 7.31
CA MET A 313 -16.12 -7.39 6.00
C MET A 313 -16.48 -6.26 5.03
N HIS A 314 -16.50 -5.01 5.50
CA HIS A 314 -16.77 -3.85 4.66
C HIS A 314 -15.50 -3.47 3.92
N ASN A 315 -15.62 -3.17 2.62
CA ASN A 315 -14.48 -2.71 1.86
C ASN A 315 -14.13 -1.25 2.19
N HIS A 316 -12.89 -0.93 1.88
CA HIS A 316 -12.32 0.39 2.06
C HIS A 316 -12.78 1.38 0.96
N SER A 317 -13.10 2.62 1.33
CA SER A 317 -13.05 3.76 0.41
C SER A 317 -12.88 5.08 1.16
N ASN A 318 -12.06 5.97 0.62
CA ASN A 318 -11.98 7.38 1.02
C ASN A 318 -12.65 8.32 0.02
N ASP A 319 -13.25 7.81 -1.06
CA ASP A 319 -13.99 8.61 -2.02
C ASP A 319 -15.24 9.19 -1.33
N PRO A 320 -15.39 10.53 -1.21
CA PRO A 320 -16.54 11.14 -0.55
C PRO A 320 -17.88 10.77 -1.20
N LYS A 321 -17.88 10.36 -2.48
CA LYS A 321 -19.08 9.89 -3.18
C LYS A 321 -19.44 8.45 -2.76
N LYS A 322 -18.47 7.60 -2.44
CA LYS A 322 -18.68 6.18 -2.06
C LYS A 322 -18.77 5.97 -0.55
N LEU A 323 -17.91 6.62 0.22
CA LEU A 323 -17.85 6.45 1.67
C LEU A 323 -19.17 6.89 2.30
N ASN A 324 -19.77 5.98 3.05
CA ASN A 324 -21.13 6.15 3.53
C ASN A 324 -21.32 5.72 4.99
N THR A 325 -20.23 5.45 5.71
CA THR A 325 -20.29 5.12 7.14
C THR A 325 -19.22 5.76 8.01
N ILE A 326 -19.48 5.76 9.33
CA ILE A 326 -18.52 6.11 10.36
C ILE A 326 -18.61 5.12 11.53
N SER A 327 -17.44 4.71 12.02
CA SER A 327 -17.32 3.79 13.15
C SER A 327 -17.01 4.50 14.47
N TYR A 328 -17.51 3.94 15.57
CA TYR A 328 -17.25 4.38 16.93
C TYR A 328 -16.75 3.21 17.77
N LYS A 329 -15.45 3.24 18.09
CA LYS A 329 -14.82 2.27 18.99
C LYS A 329 -15.37 2.38 20.43
N PRO A 330 -15.39 1.28 21.20
CA PRO A 330 -15.68 1.32 22.62
C PRO A 330 -14.74 2.27 23.37
N LYS A 331 -15.25 3.32 24.02
CA LYS A 331 -14.42 4.22 24.85
C LYS A 331 -13.82 3.56 26.10
N LYS A 332 -14.39 2.43 26.51
CA LYS A 332 -13.95 1.62 27.66
C LYS A 332 -14.50 0.20 27.53
N LYS A 333 -13.88 -0.72 28.27
CA LYS A 333 -14.32 -2.12 28.37
C LYS A 333 -15.83 -2.21 28.69
N GLY A 334 -16.52 -3.16 28.05
CA GLY A 334 -17.95 -3.41 28.22
C GLY A 334 -18.89 -2.55 27.38
N ARG A 335 -18.38 -1.62 26.57
CA ARG A 335 -19.19 -0.84 25.61
C ARG A 335 -19.18 -1.50 24.23
N PRO A 336 -20.27 -1.39 23.45
CA PRO A 336 -20.32 -1.95 22.11
C PRO A 336 -19.50 -1.11 21.12
N PHE A 337 -19.08 -1.75 20.03
CA PHE A 337 -18.67 -1.07 18.81
C PHE A 337 -19.92 -0.67 18.02
N VAL A 338 -19.90 0.48 17.34
CA VAL A 338 -21.05 0.98 16.56
C VAL A 338 -20.59 1.46 15.20
N LEU A 339 -21.27 1.05 14.14
CA LEU A 339 -21.16 1.57 12.78
C LEU A 339 -22.46 2.30 12.42
N ARG A 340 -22.36 3.51 11.88
CA ARG A 340 -23.52 4.31 11.44
C ARG A 340 -23.38 4.77 10.01
N ALA A 341 -24.51 4.95 9.34
CA ALA A 341 -24.57 5.66 8.07
C ALA A 341 -24.29 7.16 8.28
N ILE A 342 -23.49 7.76 7.39
CA ILE A 342 -23.24 9.23 7.37
C ILE A 342 -24.01 9.95 6.26
N ARG A 343 -24.72 9.19 5.42
CA ARG A 343 -25.67 9.64 4.40
C ARG A 343 -26.65 8.51 4.12
N ASP A 344 -27.71 8.80 3.38
CA ASP A 344 -28.59 7.76 2.84
C ASP A 344 -27.79 6.80 1.95
N ILE A 345 -28.09 5.49 2.04
CA ILE A 345 -27.45 4.42 1.29
C ILE A 345 -28.53 3.68 0.50
N ALA A 346 -28.45 3.74 -0.83
CA ALA A 346 -29.49 3.22 -1.70
C ALA A 346 -29.51 1.67 -1.73
N PRO A 347 -30.65 1.04 -2.02
CA PRO A 347 -30.71 -0.39 -2.32
C PRO A 347 -29.69 -0.81 -3.39
N GLY A 348 -28.97 -1.91 -3.14
CA GLY A 348 -27.92 -2.43 -4.02
C GLY A 348 -26.56 -1.75 -3.85
N GLU A 349 -26.48 -0.62 -3.14
CA GLU A 349 -25.23 0.08 -2.91
C GLU A 349 -24.34 -0.69 -1.90
N GLN A 350 -23.02 -0.63 -2.11
CA GLN A 350 -22.05 -1.16 -1.16
C GLN A 350 -21.92 -0.23 0.04
N ILE A 351 -21.84 -0.80 1.23
CA ILE A 351 -21.55 -0.11 2.48
C ILE A 351 -20.03 -0.07 2.65
N TYR A 352 -19.45 1.12 2.51
CA TYR A 352 -18.00 1.32 2.63
C TYR A 352 -17.63 1.86 3.99
N ILE A 353 -16.50 1.38 4.51
CA ILE A 353 -15.82 1.98 5.66
C ILE A 353 -14.52 2.61 5.17
N SER A 354 -13.92 3.47 5.98
CA SER A 354 -12.54 3.90 5.77
C SER A 354 -11.62 3.26 6.81
N TYR A 355 -10.49 2.73 6.32
CA TYR A 355 -9.43 2.05 7.07
C TYR A 355 -8.37 3.06 7.52
N ASN A 356 -8.20 4.10 6.72
CA ASN A 356 -7.32 5.23 6.94
C ASN A 356 -8.12 6.53 6.89
N ARG A 357 -8.21 7.21 8.03
CA ARG A 357 -8.92 8.47 8.20
C ARG A 357 -7.94 9.53 8.65
N CYS A 358 -8.35 10.78 8.52
CA CYS A 358 -7.66 11.89 9.17
C CYS A 358 -6.26 12.14 8.60
N HIS A 359 -6.12 11.99 7.30
CA HIS A 359 -5.04 12.54 6.49
C HIS A 359 -5.61 13.59 5.54
N ARG A 360 -4.77 14.22 4.72
CA ARG A 360 -5.14 15.42 3.97
C ARG A 360 -6.24 15.18 2.93
N CYS A 361 -6.32 13.95 2.42
CA CYS A 361 -7.38 13.51 1.52
C CYS A 361 -8.69 13.14 2.23
N TRP A 362 -8.78 13.30 3.54
CA TRP A 362 -9.99 12.98 4.27
C TRP A 362 -11.07 14.02 4.00
N PHE A 363 -12.25 13.57 3.60
CA PHE A 363 -13.35 14.45 3.19
C PHE A 363 -13.88 15.36 4.31
N ASP A 364 -13.72 14.98 5.59
CA ASP A 364 -14.10 15.84 6.72
C ASP A 364 -12.92 16.68 7.18
N GLU A 365 -12.84 17.90 6.65
CA GLU A 365 -11.82 18.90 6.98
C GLU A 365 -11.84 19.35 8.46
N GLU A 366 -12.94 19.13 9.18
CA GLU A 366 -13.01 19.39 10.62
C GLU A 366 -12.41 18.25 11.46
N TYR A 367 -12.02 17.15 10.82
CA TYR A 367 -11.42 15.96 11.43
C TYR A 367 -12.26 15.44 12.61
N THR A 368 -13.58 15.54 12.51
CA THR A 368 -14.47 15.10 13.57
C THR A 368 -14.44 13.57 13.65
N GLY A 369 -14.20 13.04 14.85
CA GLY A 369 -14.16 11.58 15.05
C GLY A 369 -12.80 10.92 14.77
N CYS A 370 -11.74 11.69 14.53
CA CYS A 370 -10.35 11.23 14.39
C CYS A 370 -9.75 10.69 15.69
N THR A 371 -10.24 9.52 16.13
CA THR A 371 -9.84 8.86 17.39
C THR A 371 -9.14 7.51 17.16
N SER A 372 -8.99 7.10 15.91
CA SER A 372 -8.26 5.91 15.45
C SER A 372 -6.85 6.27 14.97
N TYR A 373 -5.91 5.33 15.07
CA TYR A 373 -4.58 5.47 14.47
C TYR A 373 -4.64 5.03 13.02
N SER A 374 -5.34 5.82 12.23
CA SER A 374 -5.72 5.48 10.86
C SER A 374 -5.04 6.43 9.86
N HIS A 375 -3.82 6.90 10.13
CA HIS A 375 -3.13 7.88 9.26
C HIS A 375 -2.30 7.23 8.15
N TYR A 376 -2.69 6.03 7.69
CA TYR A 376 -1.99 5.32 6.63
C TYR A 376 -2.11 6.09 5.30
N GLY A 377 -1.00 6.17 4.57
CA GLY A 377 -1.05 6.50 3.14
C GLY A 377 -1.33 5.26 2.30
N THR A 378 -1.49 5.47 0.99
CA THR A 378 -1.71 4.44 -0.03
C THR A 378 -0.66 3.35 0.02
N SER A 379 0.59 3.71 0.31
CA SER A 379 1.69 2.74 0.39
C SER A 379 1.55 1.80 1.59
N GLU A 380 1.11 2.33 2.73
CA GLU A 380 0.85 1.56 3.93
C GLU A 380 -0.44 0.75 3.81
N VAL A 381 -1.44 1.26 3.10
CA VAL A 381 -2.64 0.48 2.79
C VAL A 381 -2.29 -0.74 1.94
N PHE A 382 -1.45 -0.56 0.91
CA PHE A 382 -0.93 -1.66 0.12
C PHE A 382 -0.14 -2.67 0.95
N ASP A 383 0.75 -2.19 1.82
CA ASP A 383 1.61 -3.07 2.62
C ASP A 383 0.85 -3.86 3.70
N VAL A 384 -0.21 -3.30 4.29
CA VAL A 384 -0.98 -3.91 5.39
C VAL A 384 -2.19 -4.71 4.88
N PHE A 385 -2.91 -4.18 3.90
CA PHE A 385 -4.18 -4.74 3.43
C PHE A 385 -4.06 -5.42 2.07
N GLY A 386 -2.95 -5.22 1.34
CA GLY A 386 -2.66 -5.93 0.10
C GLY A 386 -3.40 -5.40 -1.13
N PHE A 387 -3.88 -4.16 -1.12
CA PHE A 387 -4.53 -3.52 -2.26
C PHE A 387 -4.10 -2.06 -2.41
N VAL A 388 -4.25 -1.51 -3.61
CA VAL A 388 -4.04 -0.08 -3.88
C VAL A 388 -5.37 0.65 -3.77
N GLU A 389 -5.42 1.72 -2.98
CA GLU A 389 -6.63 2.53 -2.84
C GLU A 389 -7.11 3.09 -4.18
N ASP A 390 -8.42 3.10 -4.39
CA ASP A 390 -9.05 4.02 -5.35
C ASP A 390 -8.79 5.48 -4.92
N PHE A 391 -8.95 6.44 -5.83
CA PHE A 391 -8.86 7.85 -5.46
C PHE A 391 -9.94 8.26 -4.43
N PRO A 392 -9.60 9.17 -3.49
CA PRO A 392 -8.31 9.86 -3.37
C PRO A 392 -7.23 8.99 -2.71
N GLN A 393 -5.98 9.23 -3.10
CA GLN A 393 -4.80 8.52 -2.62
C GLN A 393 -3.89 9.48 -1.84
N MET A 394 -3.38 9.04 -0.69
CA MET A 394 -2.42 9.81 0.12
C MET A 394 -1.04 9.18 0.02
N TRP A 395 -0.07 9.90 -0.52
CA TRP A 395 1.28 9.39 -0.70
C TRP A 395 2.28 10.04 0.24
N LYS A 396 3.26 9.26 0.69
CA LYS A 396 4.37 9.70 1.54
C LYS A 396 5.68 9.21 0.95
N PHE A 397 6.40 10.10 0.28
CA PHE A 397 7.68 9.78 -0.34
C PHE A 397 8.80 10.27 0.55
N ARG A 398 9.55 9.34 1.14
CA ARG A 398 10.73 9.68 1.92
C ARG A 398 11.86 10.07 0.98
N MET A 399 12.25 11.33 0.99
CA MET A 399 13.21 11.90 0.07
C MET A 399 14.25 12.74 0.79
N ASN A 400 15.40 12.89 0.14
CA ASN A 400 16.44 13.77 0.61
C ASN A 400 16.00 15.24 0.42
N VAL A 401 15.98 16.01 1.49
CA VAL A 401 15.63 17.45 1.51
C VAL A 401 16.87 18.32 1.68
N ASP A 402 18.02 17.87 1.16
CA ASP A 402 19.28 18.60 1.24
C ASP A 402 19.12 20.06 0.79
N ASP A 403 19.13 20.98 1.75
CA ASP A 403 19.33 22.41 1.53
C ASP A 403 20.72 22.62 0.92
N GLU A 404 20.82 23.39 -0.16
CA GLU A 404 22.07 23.70 -0.89
C GLU A 404 23.18 24.31 0.01
N GLU A 405 22.86 24.76 1.23
CA GLU A 405 23.77 25.34 2.21
C GLU A 405 24.32 24.32 3.25
N GLN A 406 24.50 23.05 2.90
CA GLN A 406 25.11 22.10 3.84
C GLN A 406 26.62 22.29 4.01
N GLU A 407 27.02 22.50 5.27
CA GLU A 407 28.42 22.41 5.71
C GLU A 407 29.00 21.01 5.39
N PRO A 408 30.22 20.92 4.84
CA PRO A 408 30.85 19.64 4.51
C PRO A 408 30.88 18.67 5.70
N GLY A 409 30.27 17.48 5.53
CA GLY A 409 30.28 16.39 6.51
C GLY A 409 29.00 16.24 7.36
N ARG A 410 27.94 17.00 7.07
CA ARG A 410 26.60 16.73 7.62
C ARG A 410 25.96 15.54 6.88
N PRO A 411 25.28 14.60 7.57
CA PRO A 411 24.53 13.54 6.91
C PRO A 411 23.32 14.12 6.15
N PRO A 412 22.89 13.47 5.05
CA PRO A 412 21.72 13.88 4.29
C PRO A 412 20.50 13.98 5.21
N GLN A 413 19.69 15.01 5.02
CA GLN A 413 18.43 15.18 5.76
C GLN A 413 17.32 14.55 4.94
N TRP A 414 16.59 13.62 5.54
CA TRP A 414 15.46 12.98 4.89
C TRP A 414 14.16 13.53 5.48
N ASP A 415 13.23 13.86 4.61
CA ASP A 415 11.87 14.25 4.98
C ASP A 415 10.84 13.49 4.12
N GLU A 416 9.57 13.62 4.47
CA GLU A 416 8.46 13.02 3.75
C GLU A 416 7.79 14.07 2.85
N LEU A 417 7.89 13.90 1.53
CA LEU A 417 6.97 14.58 0.63
C LEU A 417 5.61 13.89 0.75
N ASN A 418 4.72 14.58 1.43
CA ASN A 418 3.33 14.20 1.58
C ASN A 418 2.52 14.86 0.47
N PHE A 419 1.63 14.12 -0.18
CA PHE A 419 0.65 14.72 -1.08
C PHE A 419 -0.61 13.89 -1.20
N CYS A 420 -1.72 14.61 -1.37
CA CYS A 420 -2.98 14.03 -1.77
C CYS A 420 -3.10 14.04 -3.29
N LEU A 421 -3.61 12.94 -3.85
CA LEU A 421 -3.91 12.79 -5.26
C LEU A 421 -5.40 12.41 -5.41
N GLU A 422 -6.17 13.24 -6.09
CA GLU A 422 -7.61 13.05 -6.25
C GLU A 422 -8.04 13.33 -7.70
N LYS A 423 -9.21 12.82 -8.09
CA LYS A 423 -9.82 13.17 -9.38
C LYS A 423 -10.44 14.56 -9.28
N ALA A 424 -10.35 15.35 -10.36
CA ALA A 424 -11.05 16.63 -10.40
C ALA A 424 -12.57 16.43 -10.26
N GLU A 425 -13.24 17.32 -9.51
CA GLU A 425 -14.66 17.13 -9.14
C GLU A 425 -15.59 16.91 -10.34
N ASP A 426 -15.31 17.63 -11.43
CA ASP A 426 -16.09 17.68 -12.67
C ASP A 426 -15.48 16.84 -13.80
N ASP A 427 -14.30 16.25 -13.60
CA ASP A 427 -13.59 15.52 -14.64
C ASP A 427 -12.72 14.37 -14.09
N ASP A 428 -13.23 13.15 -14.26
CA ASP A 428 -12.51 11.93 -13.88
C ASP A 428 -11.23 11.69 -14.71
N MET A 429 -11.00 12.48 -15.76
CA MET A 429 -9.84 12.42 -16.64
C MET A 429 -8.65 13.28 -16.19
N HIS A 430 -8.82 14.11 -15.15
CA HIS A 430 -7.77 14.98 -14.64
C HIS A 430 -7.51 14.70 -13.16
N LEU A 431 -6.26 14.83 -12.75
CA LEU A 431 -5.84 14.61 -11.36
C LEU A 431 -5.41 15.92 -10.72
N VAL A 432 -5.86 16.13 -9.48
CA VAL A 432 -5.47 17.26 -8.66
C VAL A 432 -4.49 16.77 -7.60
N VAL A 433 -3.37 17.49 -7.48
CA VAL A 433 -2.35 17.24 -6.45
C VAL A 433 -2.40 18.34 -5.42
N SER A 434 -2.51 17.95 -4.15
CA SER A 434 -2.38 18.86 -3.02
C SER A 434 -1.21 18.43 -2.14
N PHE A 435 -0.10 19.15 -2.23
CA PHE A 435 1.06 18.90 -1.38
C PHE A 435 0.76 19.20 0.09
N GLY A 436 1.33 18.35 0.94
CA GLY A 436 1.48 18.54 2.35
C GLY A 436 0.67 17.63 3.26
N ASP A 437 0.79 17.87 4.57
CA ASP A 437 0.02 17.19 5.62
C ASP A 437 -1.26 17.97 6.02
N ASN A 438 -1.94 17.57 7.10
CA ASN A 438 -3.18 18.22 7.55
C ASN A 438 -2.97 19.63 8.15
N TYR A 439 -1.74 19.96 8.52
CA TYR A 439 -1.41 21.11 9.37
C TYR A 439 -0.67 22.20 8.61
N VAL A 440 -0.14 21.90 7.43
CA VAL A 440 0.62 22.85 6.63
C VAL A 440 -0.14 23.22 5.35
N THR A 441 -0.28 24.52 5.14
CA THR A 441 -1.12 25.06 4.05
C THR A 441 -0.30 25.56 2.85
N LYS A 442 1.02 25.71 2.99
CA LYS A 442 1.97 26.20 1.96
C LYS A 442 3.40 25.76 2.28
N GLY A 443 4.24 25.60 1.25
CA GLY A 443 5.69 25.39 1.42
C GLY A 443 6.10 23.94 1.59
N GLU A 444 5.24 22.99 1.21
CA GLU A 444 5.55 21.55 1.17
C GLU A 444 5.60 21.02 -0.26
N GLU A 445 5.70 21.93 -1.24
CA GLU A 445 6.02 21.59 -2.62
C GLU A 445 7.43 20.93 -2.68
N PRO A 446 7.63 19.95 -3.57
CA PRO A 446 8.93 19.29 -3.70
C PRO A 446 9.99 20.26 -4.21
N SER A 447 11.23 20.14 -3.74
CA SER A 447 12.38 20.89 -4.28
C SER A 447 12.79 20.39 -5.68
N GLU A 448 13.67 21.12 -6.37
CA GLU A 448 14.22 20.68 -7.67
C GLU A 448 14.91 19.31 -7.57
N GLU A 449 15.68 19.06 -6.51
CA GLU A 449 16.33 17.76 -6.26
C GLU A 449 15.30 16.66 -5.97
N ASN A 450 14.18 16.97 -5.31
CA ASN A 450 13.08 16.03 -5.17
C ASN A 450 12.45 15.69 -6.53
N VAL A 451 12.19 16.68 -7.38
CA VAL A 451 11.63 16.48 -8.72
C VAL A 451 12.59 15.68 -9.60
N LYS A 452 13.90 15.92 -9.50
CA LYS A 452 14.94 15.13 -10.17
C LYS A 452 14.96 13.68 -9.72
N TYR A 453 14.91 13.41 -8.42
CA TYR A 453 14.79 12.04 -7.92
C TYR A 453 13.53 11.34 -8.45
N LEU A 454 12.38 12.03 -8.41
CA LEU A 454 11.12 11.52 -8.95
C LEU A 454 11.22 11.24 -10.47
N ALA A 455 11.90 12.11 -11.23
CA ALA A 455 12.15 11.94 -12.66
C ALA A 455 12.98 10.69 -12.97
N GLU A 456 14.06 10.48 -12.21
CA GLU A 456 14.92 9.30 -12.32
C GLU A 456 14.13 8.02 -12.01
N GLN A 457 13.33 8.04 -10.95
CA GLN A 457 12.49 6.90 -10.55
C GLN A 457 11.39 6.61 -11.60
N LEU A 458 10.77 7.62 -12.19
CA LEU A 458 9.76 7.43 -13.23
C LEU A 458 10.35 6.72 -14.47
N ILE A 459 11.52 7.17 -14.91
CA ILE A 459 12.24 6.53 -16.04
C ILE A 459 12.64 5.11 -15.68
N ARG A 460 13.17 4.88 -14.48
CA ARG A 460 13.54 3.54 -14.00
C ARG A 460 12.34 2.59 -14.00
N LEU A 461 11.19 3.03 -13.50
CA LEU A 461 9.96 2.23 -13.46
C LEU A 461 9.45 1.89 -14.87
N ASP A 462 9.53 2.82 -15.81
CA ASP A 462 9.17 2.57 -17.22
C ASP A 462 10.10 1.55 -17.89
N GLU A 463 11.41 1.66 -17.67
CA GLU A 463 12.40 0.70 -18.15
C GLU A 463 12.21 -0.69 -17.50
N LEU A 464 11.84 -0.72 -16.22
CA LEU A 464 11.50 -1.94 -15.50
C LEU A 464 10.25 -2.61 -16.07
N GLU A 465 9.18 -1.85 -16.33
CA GLU A 465 7.95 -2.35 -16.95
C GLU A 465 8.27 -3.01 -18.29
N LYS A 466 9.00 -2.31 -19.16
CA LYS A 466 9.38 -2.78 -20.50
C LYS A 466 10.23 -4.05 -20.47
N SER A 467 11.08 -4.19 -19.46
CA SER A 467 12.00 -5.33 -19.36
C SER A 467 11.42 -6.54 -18.65
N MET A 468 10.53 -6.36 -17.67
CA MET A 468 10.09 -7.43 -16.78
C MET A 468 8.60 -7.77 -16.87
N LYS A 469 7.69 -6.83 -17.21
CA LYS A 469 6.23 -7.08 -17.19
C LYS A 469 5.77 -8.12 -18.21
N SER A 470 6.57 -8.39 -19.24
CA SER A 470 6.30 -9.45 -20.24
C SER A 470 7.12 -10.72 -20.03
N ASP A 471 7.87 -10.82 -18.92
CA ASP A 471 8.67 -12.01 -18.60
C ASP A 471 7.78 -13.16 -18.10
N GLY A 472 7.28 -13.96 -19.04
CA GLY A 472 6.48 -15.15 -18.73
C GLY A 472 7.23 -16.28 -18.03
N VAL A 473 8.57 -16.21 -17.92
CA VAL A 473 9.34 -17.16 -17.09
C VAL A 473 9.30 -16.70 -15.63
N LEU A 474 9.58 -15.42 -15.38
CA LEU A 474 9.47 -14.82 -14.05
C LEU A 474 8.05 -14.91 -13.50
N MET A 475 7.03 -14.59 -14.30
CA MET A 475 5.62 -14.67 -13.91
C MET A 475 5.23 -16.05 -13.35
N LYS A 476 5.78 -17.14 -13.92
CA LYS A 476 5.50 -18.52 -13.47
C LYS A 476 6.14 -18.89 -12.13
N THR A 477 6.99 -18.04 -11.57
CA THR A 477 7.67 -18.30 -10.29
C THR A 477 6.87 -17.87 -9.07
N MET A 478 5.73 -17.19 -9.27
CA MET A 478 4.87 -16.68 -8.21
C MET A 478 3.38 -16.88 -8.55
N PRO A 479 2.46 -16.83 -7.56
CA PRO A 479 1.03 -16.78 -7.82
C PRO A 479 0.64 -15.58 -8.69
N SER A 480 -0.38 -15.75 -9.54
CA SER A 480 -0.87 -14.67 -10.43
C SER A 480 -1.26 -13.42 -9.65
N TYR A 481 -1.87 -13.58 -8.48
CA TYR A 481 -2.22 -12.45 -7.63
C TYR A 481 -1.01 -11.60 -7.23
N GLU A 482 0.11 -12.22 -6.84
CA GLU A 482 1.33 -11.48 -6.45
C GLU A 482 1.89 -10.71 -7.65
N TRP A 483 1.88 -11.32 -8.84
CA TRP A 483 2.30 -10.69 -10.08
C TRP A 483 1.42 -9.48 -10.44
N ASP A 484 0.10 -9.69 -10.50
CA ASP A 484 -0.88 -8.68 -10.90
C ASP A 484 -0.88 -7.50 -9.92
N MET A 485 -0.83 -7.80 -8.63
CA MET A 485 -0.83 -6.79 -7.57
C MET A 485 0.49 -6.00 -7.51
N ALA A 486 1.64 -6.64 -7.76
CA ALA A 486 2.92 -5.94 -7.89
C ALA A 486 2.90 -4.92 -9.05
N TRP A 487 2.34 -5.31 -10.21
CA TRP A 487 2.22 -4.40 -11.35
C TRP A 487 1.13 -3.34 -11.19
N THR A 488 0.06 -3.65 -10.44
CA THR A 488 -0.96 -2.66 -10.03
C THR A 488 -0.34 -1.59 -9.15
N TYR A 489 0.51 -1.99 -8.19
CA TYR A 489 1.23 -1.05 -7.34
C TYR A 489 2.29 -0.24 -8.10
N HIS A 490 3.03 -0.88 -9.02
CA HIS A 490 3.94 -0.18 -9.94
C HIS A 490 3.22 0.92 -10.73
N GLN A 491 2.05 0.63 -11.30
CA GLN A 491 1.26 1.62 -12.04
C GLN A 491 0.81 2.77 -11.12
N ALA A 492 0.41 2.46 -9.90
CA ALA A 492 0.03 3.46 -8.91
C ALA A 492 1.20 4.41 -8.57
N LEU A 493 2.40 3.85 -8.37
CA LEU A 493 3.63 4.63 -8.17
C LEU A 493 3.95 5.52 -9.37
N MET A 494 3.89 4.97 -10.59
CA MET A 494 4.11 5.76 -11.81
C MET A 494 3.13 6.91 -11.93
N THR A 495 1.83 6.67 -11.69
CA THR A 495 0.79 7.70 -11.72
C THR A 495 1.04 8.75 -10.64
N SER A 496 1.33 8.37 -9.40
CA SER A 496 1.56 9.31 -8.30
C SER A 496 2.80 10.17 -8.51
N ILE A 497 3.89 9.57 -8.99
CA ILE A 497 5.14 10.27 -9.32
C ILE A 497 4.89 11.26 -10.45
N SER A 498 4.22 10.81 -11.52
CA SER A 498 3.90 11.66 -12.69
C SER A 498 3.08 12.89 -12.29
N ALA A 499 2.02 12.70 -11.50
CA ALA A 499 1.17 13.78 -11.03
C ALA A 499 1.93 14.76 -10.15
N ALA A 500 2.67 14.27 -9.14
CA ALA A 500 3.45 15.11 -8.24
C ALA A 500 4.53 15.93 -8.98
N MET A 501 5.21 15.32 -9.95
CA MET A 501 6.21 16.03 -10.76
C MET A 501 5.60 17.16 -11.59
N LEU A 502 4.48 16.89 -12.28
CA LEU A 502 3.80 17.90 -13.10
C LEU A 502 3.24 19.05 -12.24
N ALA A 503 2.77 18.75 -11.02
CA ALA A 503 2.26 19.74 -10.08
C ALA A 503 3.34 20.58 -9.39
N SER A 504 4.62 20.18 -9.48
CA SER A 504 5.73 20.84 -8.78
C SER A 504 6.10 22.23 -9.32
N GLY A 505 5.74 22.53 -10.57
CA GLY A 505 6.13 23.77 -11.25
C GLY A 505 7.58 23.82 -11.76
N TYR A 506 8.38 22.77 -11.58
CA TYR A 506 9.76 22.70 -12.09
C TYR A 506 9.87 22.17 -13.53
N LEU A 507 8.82 21.53 -14.04
CA LEU A 507 8.81 20.97 -15.38
C LEU A 507 8.41 22.04 -16.43
N PRO A 508 9.02 22.01 -17.62
CA PRO A 508 8.64 22.90 -18.71
C PRO A 508 7.17 22.68 -19.11
N SER A 509 6.38 23.76 -19.13
CA SER A 509 5.02 23.74 -19.66
C SER A 509 5.04 23.55 -21.18
N GLU A 510 4.04 22.86 -21.73
CA GLU A 510 3.91 22.67 -23.20
C GLU A 510 3.80 24.02 -23.94
N ASP A 511 3.35 25.08 -23.26
CA ASP A 511 3.18 26.41 -23.82
C ASP A 511 4.46 27.26 -23.92
N ASN A 512 5.56 26.81 -23.28
CA ASN A 512 6.81 27.58 -23.23
C ASN A 512 7.74 27.40 -24.44
N ASP A 513 7.31 26.70 -25.50
CA ASP A 513 7.96 26.81 -26.82
C ASP A 513 7.75 28.20 -27.48
N SER A 514 7.10 29.13 -26.75
CA SER A 514 6.95 30.54 -27.10
C SER A 514 7.62 31.52 -26.12
N GLY A 515 8.75 31.15 -25.51
CA GLY A 515 9.73 32.10 -24.94
C GLY A 515 9.16 33.33 -24.24
N ALA A 516 8.57 33.17 -23.05
CA ALA A 516 8.32 34.28 -22.14
C ALA A 516 8.27 33.81 -20.69
N ASP A 517 9.13 34.41 -19.85
CA ASP A 517 9.14 34.27 -18.40
C ASP A 517 7.76 34.58 -17.78
N SER A 518 7.22 33.65 -16.98
CA SER A 518 6.48 34.04 -15.78
C SER A 518 6.43 32.92 -14.73
N ILE A 519 7.06 33.20 -13.59
CA ILE A 519 6.86 32.52 -12.31
C ILE A 519 5.56 33.05 -11.70
N GLY A 520 4.61 32.16 -11.39
CA GLY A 520 3.38 32.53 -10.70
C GLY A 520 2.55 31.32 -10.29
N GLY A 521 2.75 30.86 -9.04
CA GLY A 521 1.98 29.78 -8.44
C GLY A 521 0.48 30.10 -8.35
N GLY A 522 -0.30 29.20 -8.91
CA GLY A 522 -1.74 29.03 -8.74
C GLY A 522 -2.03 27.54 -8.80
N ARG A 523 -3.14 27.09 -8.20
CA ARG A 523 -3.64 25.71 -8.35
C ARG A 523 -3.83 25.45 -9.84
N ASP A 524 -2.94 24.67 -10.42
CA ASP A 524 -3.05 24.26 -11.82
C ASP A 524 -3.81 22.93 -11.86
N GLU A 525 -4.96 22.95 -12.53
CA GLU A 525 -5.66 21.75 -13.01
C GLU A 525 -4.78 21.13 -14.11
N LEU A 526 -4.37 19.86 -13.92
CA LEU A 526 -3.43 19.13 -14.79
C LEU A 526 -4.11 18.15 -15.72
#